data_AF-A0A6V7K073-F1
#
_entry.id   AF-A0A6V7K073-F1
#
_cell.length_a   1.000
_cell.length_b   1.000
_cell.length_c   1.000
_cell.angle_alpha   90.00
_cell.angle_beta   90.00
_cell.angle_gamma   90.00
#
_symmetry.space_group_name_H-M   'P 1'
#
loop_
_entity.id
_entity.type
_entity.pdbx_description
1 polymer ?
#
loop_
_entity_poly.entity_id
_entity_poly.type
_entity_poly.pdbx_seq_one_letter_code
_entity_poly.pdbx_strand_id
1 'polypeptide(L)'
;GAIENFLPIPAKSHYTFNLRDFSRVIGGIVLVPAARMRDPDKLIKLWVHEVYRVFHDRLVDNEDREVLFNMVKRVTYEQLRQPLDKVLADYLREDEKTITSAHIRDLFFGMYMEPDADPKIYDQVTDLNDLQEKMEYYLTEYNMMSKTPMNLVLFRYAIEHISRISRVLMQDNGNALLVGVGGSGRSSCSKLATGICEYVLHQ
;
A
#
# COMPACT_ATOMS: atom_id res chain seq x y z
N GLY A 1 19.22 9.32 -6.98
CA GLY A 1 18.18 8.50 -6.30
C GLY A 1 17.09 9.40 -5.71
N ALA A 2 16.07 8.84 -5.05
CA ALA A 2 14.94 9.63 -4.51
C ALA A 2 15.38 10.82 -3.62
N ILE A 3 16.41 10.64 -2.78
CA ILE A 3 16.97 11.68 -1.90
C ILE A 3 17.47 12.91 -2.67
N GLU A 4 18.03 12.72 -3.87
CA GLU A 4 18.58 13.82 -4.68
C GLU A 4 17.50 14.52 -5.51
N ASN A 5 16.38 13.85 -5.76
CA ASN A 5 15.34 14.33 -6.69
C ASN A 5 14.14 14.95 -5.96
N PHE A 6 13.84 14.49 -4.74
CA PHE A 6 12.69 14.95 -3.97
C PHE A 6 13.16 15.78 -2.77
N LEU A 7 13.55 17.02 -3.05
CA LEU A 7 14.07 17.93 -2.05
C LEU A 7 12.94 18.67 -1.31
N PRO A 8 13.05 18.88 0.01
CA PRO A 8 12.06 19.65 0.75
C PRO A 8 12.13 21.12 0.34
N ILE A 9 11.02 21.64 -0.16
CA ILE A 9 10.79 23.06 -0.42
C ILE A 9 9.57 23.53 0.41
N PRO A 10 9.32 24.84 0.60
CA PRO A 10 8.18 25.29 1.42
C PRO A 10 6.84 24.64 1.05
N ALA A 11 6.59 24.42 -0.24
CA ALA A 11 5.38 23.73 -0.72
C ALA A 11 5.37 22.20 -0.51
N LYS A 12 6.53 21.59 -0.25
CA LYS A 12 6.75 20.14 -0.14
C LYS A 12 7.63 19.80 1.08
N SER A 13 7.41 20.48 2.21
CA SER A 13 8.28 20.42 3.39
C SER A 13 8.40 19.02 4.01
N HIS A 14 7.42 18.15 3.75
CA HIS A 14 7.38 16.77 4.21
C HIS A 14 8.24 15.80 3.36
N TYR A 15 8.87 16.28 2.28
CA TYR A 15 9.78 15.49 1.44
C TYR A 15 11.15 15.32 2.12
N THR A 16 11.14 14.59 3.23
CA THR A 16 12.35 14.27 4.00
C THR A 16 12.68 12.79 3.82
N PHE A 17 13.58 12.50 2.89
CA PHE A 17 14.01 11.15 2.58
C PHE A 17 15.40 10.85 3.13
N ASN A 18 15.59 9.71 3.79
CA ASN A 18 16.87 9.30 4.38
C ASN A 18 17.00 7.75 4.44
N LEU A 19 18.11 7.25 5.01
CA LEU A 19 18.37 5.81 5.08
C LEU A 19 17.32 5.00 5.84
N ARG A 20 16.56 5.61 6.76
CA ARG A 20 15.45 4.92 7.44
C ARG A 20 14.33 4.55 6.47
N ASP A 21 14.17 5.28 5.38
CA ASP A 21 13.18 4.95 4.35
C ASP A 21 13.54 3.67 3.61
N PHE A 22 14.83 3.45 3.34
CA PHE A 22 15.29 2.16 2.85
C PHE A 22 14.96 1.04 3.84
N SER A 23 15.26 1.23 5.14
CA SER A 23 14.90 0.26 6.17
C SER A 23 13.40 -0.01 6.24
N ARG A 24 12.53 0.99 6.00
CA ARG A 24 11.07 0.80 5.95
C ARG A 24 10.61 -0.01 4.74
N VAL A 25 11.27 0.12 3.59
CA VAL A 25 11.00 -0.73 2.42
C VAL A 25 11.34 -2.17 2.75
N ILE A 26 12.53 -2.42 3.30
CA ILE A 26 12.94 -3.77 3.73
C ILE A 26 11.99 -4.31 4.80
N GLY A 27 11.63 -3.50 5.79
CA GLY A 27 10.67 -3.84 6.84
C GLY A 27 9.29 -4.21 6.31
N GLY A 28 8.87 -3.66 5.17
CA GLY A 28 7.63 -4.05 4.49
C GLY A 28 7.77 -5.36 3.70
N ILE A 29 8.91 -5.57 3.04
CA ILE A 29 9.18 -6.80 2.29
C ILE A 29 9.15 -8.02 3.23
N VAL A 30 9.70 -7.88 4.44
CA VAL A 30 9.73 -8.98 5.43
C VAL A 30 8.39 -9.26 6.10
N LEU A 31 7.34 -8.47 5.83
CA LEU A 31 5.98 -8.80 6.27
C LEU A 31 5.42 -10.03 5.53
N VAL A 32 5.87 -10.28 4.30
CA VAL A 32 5.44 -11.47 3.55
C VAL A 32 6.29 -12.67 3.96
N PRO A 33 5.69 -13.77 4.46
CA PRO A 33 6.45 -14.95 4.84
C PRO A 33 7.18 -15.57 3.64
N ALA A 34 8.41 -16.04 3.85
CA ALA A 34 9.21 -16.68 2.79
C ALA A 34 8.49 -17.86 2.11
N ALA A 35 7.67 -18.61 2.88
CA ALA A 35 6.86 -19.72 2.35
C ALA A 35 5.83 -19.29 1.28
N ARG A 36 5.39 -18.03 1.31
CA ARG A 36 4.48 -17.40 0.34
C ARG A 36 5.21 -16.77 -0.85
N MET A 37 6.54 -16.76 -0.86
CA MET A 37 7.37 -16.10 -1.88
C MET A 37 8.06 -17.11 -2.80
N ARG A 38 7.26 -17.77 -3.63
CA ARG A 38 7.72 -18.82 -4.55
C ARG A 38 8.03 -18.33 -5.96
N ASP A 39 7.48 -17.17 -6.33
CA ASP A 39 7.64 -16.55 -7.64
C ASP A 39 8.63 -15.37 -7.53
N PRO A 40 9.73 -15.36 -8.29
CA PRO A 40 10.64 -14.22 -8.37
C PRO A 40 9.95 -12.91 -8.78
N ASP A 41 8.97 -12.96 -9.68
CA ASP A 41 8.29 -11.76 -10.15
C ASP A 41 7.41 -11.17 -9.03
N LYS A 42 6.81 -12.00 -8.18
CA LYS A 42 6.12 -11.58 -6.94
C LYS A 42 7.03 -10.83 -5.97
N LEU A 43 8.30 -11.21 -5.83
CA LEU A 43 9.24 -10.47 -4.98
C LEU A 43 9.51 -9.07 -5.54
N ILE A 44 9.62 -8.95 -6.87
CA ILE A 44 9.80 -7.64 -7.52
C ILE A 44 8.54 -6.80 -7.37
N LYS A 45 7.36 -7.38 -7.56
CA LYS A 45 6.06 -6.74 -7.27
C LYS A 45 5.99 -6.20 -5.85
N LEU A 46 6.37 -7.02 -4.87
CA LEU A 46 6.40 -6.61 -3.46
C LEU A 46 7.39 -5.46 -3.23
N TRP A 47 8.59 -5.52 -3.81
CA TRP A 47 9.55 -4.42 -3.73
C TRP A 47 9.00 -3.13 -4.34
N VAL A 48 8.37 -3.19 -5.52
CA VAL A 48 7.70 -2.03 -6.15
C VAL A 48 6.61 -1.48 -5.23
N HIS A 49 5.75 -2.34 -4.69
CA HIS A 49 4.69 -1.96 -3.75
C HIS A 49 5.27 -1.19 -2.55
N GLU A 50 6.30 -1.74 -1.90
CA GLU A 50 6.89 -1.13 -0.71
C GLU A 50 7.62 0.17 -1.00
N VAL A 51 8.28 0.29 -2.16
CA VAL A 51 8.82 1.58 -2.62
C VAL A 51 7.70 2.61 -2.78
N TYR A 52 6.54 2.22 -3.33
CA TYR A 52 5.41 3.14 -3.44
C TYR A 52 4.82 3.52 -2.07
N ARG A 53 4.66 2.57 -1.14
CA ARG A 53 4.17 2.89 0.22
C ARG A 53 5.10 3.83 0.97
N VAL A 54 6.41 3.70 0.79
CA VAL A 54 7.38 4.54 1.50
C VAL A 54 7.61 5.88 0.80
N PHE A 55 7.73 5.91 -0.52
CA PHE A 55 8.10 7.10 -1.27
C PHE A 55 6.89 7.76 -1.93
N HIS A 56 6.13 7.01 -2.75
CA HIS A 56 5.02 7.56 -3.54
C HIS A 56 3.92 8.17 -2.67
N ASP A 57 3.57 7.55 -1.54
CA ASP A 57 2.49 8.04 -0.66
C ASP A 57 2.81 9.40 -0.01
N ARG A 58 4.06 9.86 -0.07
CA ARG A 58 4.48 11.22 0.34
C ARG A 58 4.47 12.23 -0.81
N LEU A 59 4.34 11.81 -2.07
CA LEU A 59 4.39 12.70 -3.23
C LEU A 59 3.03 13.34 -3.51
N VAL A 60 3.03 14.66 -3.75
CA VAL A 60 1.80 15.44 -3.93
C VAL A 60 1.47 15.75 -5.38
N ASP A 61 2.48 15.93 -6.22
CA ASP A 61 2.35 16.27 -7.65
C ASP A 61 2.61 15.07 -8.57
N ASN A 62 2.06 15.16 -9.78
CA ASN A 62 2.14 14.06 -10.74
C ASN A 62 3.52 13.97 -11.39
N GLU A 63 4.22 15.10 -11.52
CA GLU A 63 5.57 15.18 -12.05
C GLU A 63 6.55 14.35 -11.19
N ASP A 64 6.56 14.54 -9.87
CA ASP A 64 7.40 13.77 -8.96
C ASP A 64 7.01 12.28 -8.94
N ARG A 65 5.72 11.97 -9.05
CA ARG A 65 5.24 10.58 -9.13
C ARG A 65 5.74 9.89 -10.40
N GLU A 66 5.79 10.59 -11.53
CA GLU A 66 6.37 10.04 -12.76
C GLU A 66 7.90 9.92 -12.68
N VAL A 67 8.57 10.84 -12.00
CA VAL A 67 10.00 10.69 -11.71
C VAL A 67 10.25 9.42 -10.90
N LEU A 68 9.45 9.15 -9.87
CA LEU A 68 9.55 7.91 -9.08
C LEU A 68 9.26 6.67 -9.94
N PHE A 69 8.21 6.69 -10.76
CA PHE A 69 7.88 5.58 -11.66
C PHE A 69 9.05 5.23 -12.58
N ASN A 70 9.66 6.24 -13.20
CA ASN A 70 10.82 6.05 -14.07
C ASN A 70 12.05 5.53 -13.31
N MET A 71 12.27 5.97 -12.06
CA MET A 71 13.33 5.41 -11.21
C MET A 71 13.09 3.92 -10.93
N VAL A 72 11.86 3.54 -10.60
CA VAL A 72 11.48 2.14 -10.35
C VAL A 72 11.70 1.30 -11.60
N LYS A 73 11.17 1.75 -12.76
CA LYS A 73 11.34 1.07 -14.05
C LYS A 73 12.82 0.86 -14.42
N ARG A 74 13.66 1.86 -14.17
CA ARG A 74 15.11 1.77 -14.40
C ARG A 74 15.77 0.77 -13.45
N VAL A 75 15.48 0.84 -12.15
CA VAL A 75 16.09 -0.06 -11.15
C VAL A 75 15.69 -1.51 -11.37
N THR A 76 14.42 -1.80 -11.70
CA THR A 76 13.98 -3.16 -12.04
C THR A 76 14.78 -3.71 -13.23
N TYR A 77 15.01 -2.90 -14.26
CA TYR A 77 15.74 -3.32 -15.44
C TYR A 77 17.25 -3.50 -15.17
N GLU A 78 17.89 -2.50 -14.55
CA GLU A 78 19.34 -2.48 -14.39
C GLU A 78 19.84 -3.40 -13.26
N GLN A 79 19.13 -3.43 -12.13
CA GLN A 79 19.59 -4.12 -10.91
C GLN A 79 18.93 -5.48 -10.76
N LEU A 80 17.64 -5.60 -11.06
CA LEU A 80 16.90 -6.86 -10.93
C LEU A 80 16.85 -7.66 -12.23
N ARG A 81 17.38 -7.09 -13.33
CA ARG A 81 17.45 -7.72 -14.66
C ARG A 81 16.09 -8.18 -15.19
N GLN A 82 15.02 -7.47 -14.83
CA GLN A 82 13.65 -7.72 -15.29
C GLN A 82 13.00 -6.43 -15.80
N PRO A 83 12.42 -6.43 -17.02
CA PRO A 83 11.59 -5.32 -17.48
C PRO A 83 10.35 -5.17 -16.61
N LEU A 84 10.04 -3.95 -16.15
CA LEU A 84 8.83 -3.70 -15.35
C LEU A 84 7.54 -4.11 -16.09
N ASP A 85 7.51 -3.89 -17.42
CA ASP A 85 6.40 -4.28 -18.29
C ASP A 85 6.15 -5.80 -18.28
N LYS A 86 7.19 -6.61 -18.10
CA LYS A 86 7.06 -8.07 -17.96
C LYS A 86 6.55 -8.44 -16.57
N VAL A 87 7.15 -7.87 -15.53
CA VAL A 87 6.83 -8.19 -14.13
C VAL A 87 5.36 -7.87 -13.83
N LEU A 88 4.83 -6.78 -14.38
CA LEU A 88 3.47 -6.32 -14.13
C LEU A 88 2.50 -6.60 -15.29
N ALA A 89 2.84 -7.54 -16.18
CA ALA A 89 2.02 -7.84 -17.36
C ALA A 89 0.57 -8.22 -17.01
N ASP A 90 0.34 -8.82 -15.83
CA ASP A 90 -0.97 -9.17 -15.29
C ASP A 90 -1.85 -7.95 -14.91
N TYR A 91 -1.27 -6.75 -14.89
CA TYR A 91 -1.99 -5.51 -14.62
C TYR A 91 -2.39 -4.74 -15.89
N LEU A 92 -1.88 -5.12 -17.06
CA LEU A 92 -2.26 -4.49 -18.34
C LEU A 92 -3.71 -4.85 -18.69
N ARG A 93 -4.48 -3.86 -19.16
CA ARG A 93 -5.76 -4.11 -19.81
C ARG A 93 -5.55 -4.63 -21.22
N GLU A 94 -6.58 -5.25 -21.80
CA GLU A 94 -6.53 -5.88 -23.13
C GLU A 94 -6.05 -4.94 -24.25
N ASP A 95 -6.30 -3.63 -24.12
CA ASP A 95 -5.93 -2.60 -25.08
C ASP A 95 -4.58 -1.91 -24.78
N GLU A 96 -3.95 -2.22 -23.65
CA GLU A 96 -2.72 -1.59 -23.19
C GLU A 96 -1.49 -2.42 -23.54
N LYS A 97 -0.42 -1.76 -23.99
CA LYS A 97 0.84 -2.42 -24.41
C LYS A 97 2.01 -2.18 -23.46
N THR A 98 1.89 -1.21 -22.57
CA THR A 98 2.99 -0.72 -21.74
C THR A 98 2.48 -0.32 -20.38
N ILE A 99 3.24 -0.67 -19.34
CA ILE A 99 2.95 -0.27 -17.97
C ILE A 99 3.23 1.22 -17.80
N THR A 100 2.32 1.88 -17.10
CA THR A 100 2.39 3.28 -16.67
C THR A 100 2.24 3.36 -15.15
N SER A 101 2.53 4.52 -14.57
CA SER A 101 2.38 4.77 -13.13
C SER A 101 0.97 4.43 -12.59
N ALA A 102 -0.07 4.57 -13.42
CA ALA A 102 -1.45 4.29 -13.06
C ALA A 102 -1.69 2.81 -12.72
N HIS A 103 -0.97 1.89 -13.36
CA HIS A 103 -1.12 0.44 -13.13
C HIS A 103 -0.61 0.02 -11.76
N ILE A 104 0.38 0.72 -11.20
CA ILE A 104 0.91 0.45 -9.86
C ILE A 104 -0.17 0.65 -8.79
N ARG A 105 -1.21 1.43 -9.10
CA ARG A 105 -2.35 1.65 -8.22
C ARG A 105 -3.22 0.39 -8.04
N ASP A 106 -3.13 -0.58 -8.94
CA ASP A 106 -3.82 -1.88 -8.84
C ASP A 106 -2.95 -2.94 -8.13
N LEU A 107 -1.68 -2.63 -7.87
CA LEU A 107 -0.76 -3.50 -7.14
C LEU A 107 -1.01 -3.37 -5.62
N PHE A 108 -1.72 -4.34 -5.05
CA PHE A 108 -2.04 -4.39 -3.62
C PHE A 108 -1.33 -5.53 -2.90
N PHE A 109 -0.89 -5.24 -1.67
CA PHE A 109 -0.47 -6.23 -0.68
C PHE A 109 -1.13 -5.89 0.66
N GLY A 110 -1.65 -6.92 1.34
CA GLY A 110 -2.44 -6.77 2.56
C GLY A 110 -2.64 -8.09 3.29
N MET A 111 -3.04 -8.03 4.56
CA MET A 111 -3.30 -9.23 5.38
C MET A 111 -4.78 -9.63 5.49
N TYR A 112 -5.64 -8.97 4.72
CA TYR A 112 -7.08 -8.99 4.91
C TYR A 112 -7.81 -10.02 4.02
N MET A 113 -7.11 -10.76 3.15
CA MET A 113 -7.76 -11.66 2.19
C MET A 113 -8.33 -12.94 2.82
N GLU A 114 -7.82 -13.35 3.99
CA GLU A 114 -8.30 -14.51 4.73
C GLU A 114 -8.85 -14.05 6.11
N PRO A 115 -10.15 -13.71 6.24
CA PRO A 115 -10.69 -13.13 7.46
C PRO A 115 -10.62 -14.03 8.70
N ASP A 116 -10.70 -15.34 8.53
CA ASP A 116 -10.65 -16.31 9.64
C ASP A 116 -9.21 -16.80 9.95
N ALA A 117 -8.19 -16.27 9.25
CA ALA A 117 -6.81 -16.71 9.45
C ALA A 117 -6.22 -16.16 10.75
N ASP A 118 -5.59 -17.05 11.52
CA ASP A 118 -4.80 -16.72 12.71
C ASP A 118 -3.40 -17.38 12.62
N PRO A 119 -2.31 -16.61 12.44
CA PRO A 119 -2.30 -15.17 12.22
C PRO A 119 -2.73 -14.78 10.81
N LYS A 120 -3.27 -13.56 10.64
CA LYS A 120 -3.50 -12.96 9.32
C LYS A 120 -2.16 -12.73 8.60
N ILE A 121 -2.08 -13.13 7.32
CA ILE A 121 -0.82 -13.13 6.56
C ILE A 121 -0.82 -11.99 5.54
N TYR A 122 0.16 -11.09 5.63
CA TYR A 122 0.41 -10.07 4.62
C TYR A 122 0.86 -10.73 3.31
N ASP A 123 0.08 -10.58 2.24
CA ASP A 123 0.40 -11.15 0.93
C ASP A 123 -0.18 -10.34 -0.24
N GLN A 124 0.20 -10.69 -1.47
CA GLN A 124 -0.30 -10.08 -2.69
C GLN A 124 -1.80 -10.31 -2.84
N VAL A 125 -2.52 -9.25 -3.21
CA VAL A 125 -3.92 -9.32 -3.61
C VAL A 125 -3.99 -9.43 -5.13
N THR A 126 -4.60 -10.50 -5.63
CA THR A 126 -4.70 -10.80 -7.06
C THR A 126 -6.08 -10.52 -7.66
N ASP A 127 -7.12 -10.43 -6.82
CA ASP A 127 -8.49 -10.13 -7.23
C ASP A 127 -9.01 -8.91 -6.46
N LEU A 128 -9.25 -7.82 -7.20
CA LEU A 128 -9.75 -6.57 -6.61
C LEU A 128 -11.25 -6.60 -6.32
N ASN A 129 -12.01 -7.50 -6.94
CA ASN A 129 -13.42 -7.70 -6.60
C ASN A 129 -13.53 -8.47 -5.28
N ASP A 130 -12.75 -9.54 -5.11
CA ASP A 130 -12.67 -10.24 -3.82
C ASP A 130 -12.17 -9.30 -2.71
N LEU A 131 -11.18 -8.44 -3.00
CA LEU A 131 -10.76 -7.37 -2.08
C LEU A 131 -11.93 -6.49 -1.63
N GLN A 132 -12.76 -6.04 -2.56
CA GLN A 132 -13.94 -5.21 -2.26
C GLN A 132 -14.89 -5.98 -1.33
N GLU A 133 -15.18 -7.24 -1.63
CA GLU A 133 -16.04 -8.09 -0.81
C GLU A 133 -15.48 -8.30 0.60
N LYS A 134 -14.17 -8.57 0.74
CA LYS A 134 -13.52 -8.70 2.06
C LYS A 134 -13.61 -7.40 2.86
N MET A 135 -13.41 -6.25 2.23
CA MET A 135 -13.48 -4.96 2.91
C MET A 135 -14.90 -4.68 3.45
N GLU A 136 -15.93 -4.98 2.66
CA GLU A 136 -17.34 -4.87 3.09
C GLU A 136 -17.68 -5.84 4.23
N TYR A 137 -17.13 -7.06 4.17
CA TYR A 137 -17.22 -8.01 5.27
C TYR A 137 -16.63 -7.44 6.57
N TYR A 138 -15.40 -6.90 6.55
CA TYR A 138 -14.80 -6.31 7.75
C TYR A 138 -15.57 -5.10 8.29
N LEU A 139 -16.14 -4.26 7.42
CA LEU A 139 -16.99 -3.15 7.86
C LEU A 139 -18.25 -3.67 8.56
N THR A 140 -18.84 -4.73 8.03
CA THR A 140 -20.01 -5.39 8.62
C THR A 140 -19.68 -5.96 10.00
N GLU A 141 -18.60 -6.74 10.12
CA GLU A 141 -18.14 -7.30 11.40
C GLU A 141 -17.83 -6.21 12.42
N TYR A 142 -17.10 -5.16 12.00
CA TYR A 142 -16.81 -4.01 12.85
C TYR A 142 -18.11 -3.38 13.38
N ASN A 143 -19.10 -3.19 12.52
CA ASN A 143 -20.38 -2.57 12.90
C ASN A 143 -21.21 -3.45 13.83
N MET A 144 -21.12 -4.78 13.71
CA MET A 144 -21.80 -5.71 14.62
C MET A 144 -21.23 -5.66 16.03
N MET A 145 -19.91 -5.49 16.17
CA MET A 145 -19.23 -5.47 17.46
C MET A 145 -19.13 -4.07 18.09
N SER A 146 -19.21 -3.01 17.28
CA SER A 146 -18.97 -1.63 17.72
C SER A 146 -20.21 -0.99 18.34
N LYS A 147 -20.01 -0.28 19.46
CA LYS A 147 -21.04 0.61 20.04
C LYS A 147 -21.30 1.87 19.19
N THR A 148 -20.39 2.19 18.28
CA THR A 148 -20.47 3.32 17.36
C THR A 148 -20.28 2.82 15.93
N PRO A 149 -21.33 2.28 15.29
CA PRO A 149 -21.24 1.81 13.91
C PRO A 149 -20.93 2.96 12.96
N MET A 150 -20.23 2.64 11.87
CA MET A 150 -19.81 3.58 10.84
C MET A 150 -20.59 3.33 9.55
N ASN A 151 -21.14 4.39 8.98
CA ASN A 151 -21.66 4.37 7.62
C ASN A 151 -20.56 4.78 6.65
N LEU A 152 -19.59 3.89 6.43
CA LEU A 152 -18.44 4.12 5.55
C LEU A 152 -18.73 3.48 4.19
N VAL A 153 -18.68 4.27 3.12
CA VAL A 153 -18.75 3.74 1.75
C VAL A 153 -17.34 3.32 1.33
N LEU A 154 -17.15 2.04 1.01
CA LEU A 154 -15.84 1.48 0.66
C LEU A 154 -15.54 1.58 -0.83
N PHE A 155 -15.45 2.79 -1.36
CA PHE A 155 -14.91 2.98 -2.71
C PHE A 155 -13.38 2.81 -2.71
N ARG A 156 -12.79 2.61 -3.89
CA ARG A 156 -11.36 2.35 -4.10
C ARG A 156 -10.41 3.19 -3.24
N TYR A 157 -10.65 4.50 -3.11
CA TYR A 157 -9.80 5.38 -2.30
C TYR A 157 -9.87 5.06 -0.80
N ALA A 158 -11.03 4.68 -0.26
CA ALA A 158 -11.15 4.24 1.13
C ALA A 158 -10.35 2.95 1.36
N ILE A 159 -10.47 1.97 0.46
CA ILE A 159 -9.72 0.71 0.51
C ILE A 159 -8.21 0.96 0.45
N GLU A 160 -7.75 1.85 -0.42
CA GLU A 160 -6.33 2.24 -0.47
C GLU A 160 -5.84 2.81 0.87
N HIS A 161 -6.63 3.64 1.55
CA HIS A 161 -6.23 4.19 2.86
C HIS A 161 -6.26 3.16 3.97
N ILE A 162 -7.29 2.31 4.00
CA ILE A 162 -7.35 1.20 4.95
C ILE A 162 -6.12 0.32 4.77
N SER A 163 -5.78 -0.04 3.53
CA SER A 163 -4.61 -0.86 3.20
C SER A 163 -3.29 -0.22 3.63
N ARG A 164 -3.13 1.10 3.40
CA ARG A 164 -1.96 1.88 3.88
C ARG A 164 -1.85 1.85 5.41
N ILE A 165 -2.96 2.07 6.10
CA ILE A 165 -2.99 2.12 7.57
C ILE A 165 -2.70 0.72 8.14
N SER A 166 -3.38 -0.31 7.65
CA SER A 166 -3.14 -1.70 8.06
C SER A 166 -1.69 -2.10 7.83
N ARG A 167 -1.08 -1.75 6.69
CA ARG A 167 0.35 -1.99 6.44
C ARG A 167 1.25 -1.33 7.47
N VAL A 168 0.96 -0.10 7.90
CA VAL A 168 1.74 0.58 8.96
C VAL A 168 1.53 -0.07 10.32
N LEU A 169 0.30 -0.46 10.64
CA LEU A 169 -0.05 -1.13 11.90
C LEU A 169 0.60 -2.52 12.05
N MET A 170 0.88 -3.20 10.94
CA MET A 170 1.62 -4.46 10.95
C MET A 170 3.14 -4.30 11.19
N GLN A 171 3.68 -3.09 11.12
CA GLN A 171 5.10 -2.86 11.41
C GLN A 171 5.32 -2.64 12.89
N ASP A 172 6.37 -3.25 13.41
CA ASP A 172 6.83 -2.98 14.78
C ASP A 172 7.11 -1.48 14.96
N ASN A 173 6.51 -0.91 16.01
CA ASN A 173 6.58 0.52 16.30
C ASN A 173 6.08 1.41 15.14
N GLY A 174 5.17 0.90 14.31
CA GLY A 174 4.56 1.62 13.20
C GLY A 174 3.70 2.79 13.68
N ASN A 175 3.94 3.97 13.11
CA ASN A 175 3.14 5.17 13.37
C ASN A 175 2.79 5.88 12.05
N ALA A 176 1.54 6.32 11.92
CA ALA A 176 1.03 7.01 10.74
C ALA A 176 0.50 8.40 11.10
N LEU A 177 0.90 9.42 10.32
CA LEU A 177 0.28 10.73 10.33
C LEU A 177 -0.65 10.84 9.11
N LEU A 178 -1.95 10.96 9.35
CA LEU A 178 -2.95 11.05 8.28
C LEU A 178 -3.31 12.51 8.02
N VAL A 179 -2.84 13.06 6.90
CA VAL A 179 -3.10 14.44 6.50
C VAL A 179 -4.21 14.47 5.45
N GLY A 180 -5.20 15.33 5.63
CA GLY A 180 -6.30 15.52 4.69
C GLY A 180 -7.31 16.55 5.19
N VAL A 181 -8.22 16.97 4.30
CA VAL A 181 -9.31 17.89 4.65
C VAL A 181 -10.29 17.20 5.61
N GLY A 182 -10.89 17.97 6.53
CA GLY A 182 -11.94 17.47 7.42
C GLY A 182 -13.07 16.80 6.64
N GLY A 183 -13.60 15.69 7.16
CA GLY A 183 -14.64 14.91 6.48
C GLY A 183 -14.15 13.91 5.43
N SER A 184 -12.84 13.84 5.13
CA SER A 184 -12.28 12.90 4.14
C SER A 184 -12.25 11.42 4.54
N GLY A 185 -12.90 11.05 5.66
CA GLY A 185 -13.04 9.65 6.10
C GLY A 185 -11.81 9.04 6.80
N ARG A 186 -10.74 9.81 7.05
CA ARG A 186 -9.48 9.31 7.66
C ARG A 186 -9.68 8.64 9.02
N SER A 187 -10.51 9.24 9.88
CA SER A 187 -10.85 8.67 11.19
C SER A 187 -11.55 7.31 11.03
N SER A 188 -12.57 7.23 10.17
CA SER A 188 -13.29 5.99 9.90
C SER A 188 -12.39 4.90 9.29
N CYS A 189 -11.55 5.26 8.32
CA CYS A 189 -10.58 4.33 7.74
C CYS A 189 -9.59 3.79 8.78
N SER A 190 -9.15 4.65 9.72
CA SER A 190 -8.24 4.25 10.81
C SER A 190 -8.91 3.27 11.77
N LYS A 191 -10.16 3.54 12.16
CA LYS A 191 -10.94 2.65 13.01
C LYS A 191 -11.14 1.28 12.37
N LEU A 192 -11.54 1.26 11.10
CA LEU A 192 -11.72 0.02 10.37
C LEU A 192 -10.41 -0.74 10.21
N ALA A 193 -9.33 -0.08 9.78
CA ALA A 193 -8.01 -0.70 9.67
C ALA A 193 -7.52 -1.29 11.00
N THR A 194 -7.78 -0.60 12.12
CA THR A 194 -7.47 -1.10 13.48
C THR A 194 -8.26 -2.36 13.80
N GLY A 195 -9.55 -2.38 13.45
CA GLY A 195 -10.41 -3.57 13.61
C GLY A 195 -9.97 -4.75 12.75
N ILE A 196 -9.58 -4.51 11.48
CA ILE A 196 -9.02 -5.55 10.59
C ILE A 196 -7.73 -6.12 11.18
N CYS A 197 -6.89 -5.27 11.77
CA CYS A 197 -5.65 -5.66 12.46
C CYS A 197 -5.90 -6.29 13.85
N GLU A 198 -7.15 -6.42 14.29
CA GLU A 198 -7.53 -6.98 15.60
C GLU A 198 -6.88 -6.27 16.80
N TYR A 199 -6.58 -4.98 16.63
CA TYR A 199 -6.03 -4.16 17.70
C TYR A 199 -7.13 -3.48 18.53
N VAL A 200 -6.83 -3.30 19.81
CA VAL A 200 -7.70 -2.54 20.72
C VAL A 200 -7.49 -1.04 20.47
N LEU A 201 -8.59 -0.35 20.18
CA LEU A 201 -8.59 1.09 19.99
C LEU A 201 -8.77 1.82 21.32
N HIS A 202 -7.80 2.67 21.68
CA HIS A 202 -7.90 3.60 22.81
C HIS A 202 -8.08 5.03 22.28
N GLN A 203 -9.12 5.75 22.73
CA GLN A 203 -9.46 7.11 22.30
C GLN A 203 -9.67 8.02 23.51
#